data_AF-A0A838VXH7-F1
#
_entry.id   AF-A0A838VXH7-F1
#
_cell.length_a   1.000
_cell.length_b   1.000
_cell.length_c   1.000
_cell.angle_alpha   90.00
_cell.angle_beta   90.00
_cell.angle_gamma   90.00
#
_symmetry.space_group_name_H-M   'P 1'
#
loop_
_entity.id
_entity.type
_entity.pdbx_description
1 polymer ?
#
loop_
_entity_poly.entity_id
_entity_poly.type
_entity_poly.pdbx_seq_one_letter_code
_entity_poly.pdbx_strand_id
1 'polypeptide(L)'
;MKLLSTCIVLSTVIACSKVQAFESLELGSTKAFTYSPVTLKAESLALLDGIPGLIDEHKIHDIIYIGRAITQIQAGSSNKSGKYSYNGKLYTLHQLVALEKENKNQLKGMVPVVIADFEKVTSPFLAKAQGTKHFMIKLIAEWCSKAGRSTSGLLEWAHLNSGSEKEVFHRSIKTLQDLDTFCDDLLHFLKDLVRSCPKARDRYDRWRAQHKSPIEQPQLQ
;
A
#
# COMPACT_ATOMS: atom_id res chain seq x y z
N MET A 1 31.15 -53.60 -2.44
CA MET A 1 30.88 -52.25 -3.01
C MET A 1 29.45 -51.88 -2.65
N LYS A 2 29.17 -51.38 -1.44
CA LYS A 2 29.18 -49.97 -0.98
C LYS A 2 28.30 -49.03 -1.83
N LEU A 3 27.01 -49.05 -1.48
CA LEU A 3 26.02 -47.97 -1.22
C LEU A 3 26.37 -46.49 -1.52
N LEU A 4 25.28 -45.75 -1.81
CA LEU A 4 25.05 -44.30 -1.99
C LEU A 4 24.98 -43.89 -3.48
N SER A 5 23.82 -43.75 -4.13
CA SER A 5 22.51 -43.21 -3.77
C SER A 5 22.51 -41.73 -3.36
N THR A 6 21.88 -40.93 -4.24
CA THR A 6 21.16 -39.67 -3.96
C THR A 6 22.01 -38.43 -3.62
N CYS A 7 22.26 -37.58 -4.62
CA CYS A 7 22.30 -36.12 -4.50
C CYS A 7 22.54 -35.47 -5.88
N ILE A 8 22.07 -34.24 -6.05
CA ILE A 8 22.07 -33.42 -7.29
C ILE A 8 20.82 -33.60 -8.18
N VAL A 9 19.65 -33.61 -7.53
CA VAL A 9 18.49 -32.87 -8.03
C VAL A 9 18.22 -31.77 -7.00
N LEU A 10 19.01 -30.70 -7.04
CA LEU A 10 18.92 -29.60 -6.08
C LEU A 10 19.35 -28.27 -6.72
N SER A 11 18.83 -28.00 -7.92
CA SER A 11 19.06 -26.73 -8.63
C SER A 11 17.78 -26.04 -9.11
N THR A 12 16.60 -26.54 -8.77
CA THR A 12 15.32 -25.97 -9.25
C THR A 12 14.33 -25.59 -8.14
N VAL A 13 14.71 -25.68 -6.86
CA VAL A 13 13.78 -25.42 -5.73
C VAL A 13 14.10 -24.14 -4.94
N ILE A 14 15.20 -23.43 -5.22
CA ILE A 14 15.59 -22.21 -4.47
C ILE A 14 15.10 -20.90 -5.14
N ALA A 15 14.44 -20.97 -6.30
CA ALA A 15 13.91 -19.78 -6.98
C ALA A 15 12.48 -19.38 -6.57
N CYS A 16 11.76 -20.21 -5.80
CA CYS A 16 10.33 -19.97 -5.51
C CYS A 16 10.04 -19.41 -4.10
N SER A 17 11.06 -19.24 -3.24
CA SER A 17 10.88 -18.86 -1.82
C SER A 17 10.99 -17.36 -1.54
N LYS A 18 11.09 -16.49 -2.55
CA LYS A 18 11.27 -15.03 -2.36
C LYS A 18 10.10 -14.15 -2.79
N VAL A 19 8.98 -14.77 -3.17
CA VAL A 19 7.69 -14.07 -3.38
C VAL A 19 6.90 -13.93 -2.05
N GLN A 20 7.36 -14.52 -0.94
CA GLN A 20 6.63 -14.52 0.32
C GLN A 20 6.67 -13.23 1.14
N ALA A 21 7.58 -12.28 0.87
CA ALA A 21 7.69 -11.07 1.70
C ALA A 21 6.49 -10.09 1.54
N PHE A 22 5.62 -10.30 0.55
CA PHE A 22 4.40 -9.52 0.36
C PHE A 22 3.12 -10.32 0.65
N GLU A 23 3.20 -11.66 0.64
CA GLU A 23 2.06 -12.55 0.94
C GLU A 23 1.81 -12.77 2.43
N SER A 24 2.80 -12.55 3.31
CA SER A 24 2.64 -12.77 4.75
C SER A 24 1.92 -11.64 5.52
N LEU A 25 1.21 -10.73 4.84
CA LEU A 25 0.35 -9.71 5.46
C LEU A 25 -1.11 -10.19 5.45
N GLU A 26 -1.43 -11.22 6.23
CA GLU A 26 -2.83 -11.57 6.48
C GLU A 26 -3.44 -10.64 7.53
N LEU A 27 -4.35 -9.81 7.05
CA LEU A 27 -5.18 -8.86 7.80
C LEU A 27 -6.14 -9.61 8.73
N GLY A 28 -6.17 -9.18 10.00
CA GLY A 28 -7.11 -9.69 11.01
C GLY A 28 -8.55 -9.28 10.71
N SER A 29 -9.31 -10.23 10.15
CA SER A 29 -10.76 -10.46 10.25
C SER A 29 -11.68 -9.29 10.67
N THR A 30 -12.33 -8.67 9.68
CA THR A 30 -13.79 -8.45 9.67
C THR A 30 -14.29 -8.71 8.23
N LYS A 31 -15.26 -9.63 8.04
CA LYS A 31 -15.83 -10.11 6.75
C LYS A 31 -14.87 -10.01 5.56
N ALA A 32 -14.10 -11.09 5.33
CA ALA A 32 -13.11 -11.17 4.25
C ALA A 32 -13.73 -10.84 2.88
N PHE A 33 -13.58 -9.59 2.44
CA PHE A 33 -13.61 -9.27 1.04
C PHE A 33 -12.42 -10.02 0.43
N THR A 34 -12.70 -11.05 -0.36
CA THR A 34 -11.66 -11.79 -1.06
C THR A 34 -11.10 -10.88 -2.15
N TYR A 35 -10.04 -10.15 -1.80
CA TYR A 35 -9.29 -9.34 -2.75
C TYR A 35 -8.77 -10.24 -3.87
N SER A 36 -9.27 -10.01 -5.07
CA SER A 36 -8.80 -10.67 -6.29
C SER A 36 -7.78 -9.75 -6.97
N PRO A 37 -6.52 -10.14 -7.07
CA PRO A 37 -5.49 -9.27 -7.64
C PRO A 37 -5.84 -8.80 -9.06
N VAL A 38 -5.80 -7.49 -9.32
CA VAL A 38 -6.04 -6.87 -10.66
C VAL A 38 -4.75 -6.61 -11.46
N THR A 39 -4.65 -7.15 -12.68
CA THR A 39 -3.52 -6.79 -13.58
C THR A 39 -3.90 -5.59 -14.42
N LEU A 40 -3.14 -4.50 -14.29
CA LEU A 40 -3.27 -3.29 -15.09
C LEU A 40 -2.67 -3.52 -16.48
N LYS A 41 -3.36 -3.02 -17.50
CA LYS A 41 -3.04 -3.23 -18.92
C LYS A 41 -3.13 -1.95 -19.74
N ALA A 42 -3.36 -0.78 -19.13
CA ALA A 42 -3.33 0.48 -19.84
C ALA A 42 -2.03 0.61 -20.66
N GLU A 43 -2.14 1.07 -21.90
CA GLU A 43 -1.00 1.25 -22.80
C GLU A 43 0.09 2.12 -22.17
N SER A 44 -0.31 3.08 -21.32
CA SER A 44 0.63 3.90 -20.56
C SER A 44 1.56 3.08 -19.68
N LEU A 45 1.15 1.93 -19.17
CA LEU A 45 1.99 1.10 -18.31
C LEU A 45 3.24 0.58 -19.04
N ALA A 46 3.10 0.23 -20.32
CA ALA A 46 4.25 -0.19 -21.14
C ALA A 46 5.28 0.94 -21.35
N LEU A 47 4.83 2.20 -21.26
CA LEU A 47 5.68 3.39 -21.35
C LEU A 47 6.28 3.79 -19.99
N LEU A 48 5.89 3.13 -18.90
CA LEU A 48 6.30 3.47 -17.54
C LEU A 48 7.19 2.37 -16.93
N ASP A 49 6.86 1.09 -17.18
CA ASP A 49 7.49 -0.07 -16.56
C ASP A 49 8.98 -0.18 -16.88
N GLY A 50 9.82 0.09 -15.87
CA GLY A 50 11.26 0.05 -15.95
C GLY A 50 11.87 1.27 -16.64
N ILE A 51 11.13 2.37 -16.79
CA ILE A 51 11.70 3.61 -17.33
C ILE A 51 12.28 4.46 -16.17
N PRO A 52 13.57 4.81 -16.19
CA PRO A 52 14.19 5.67 -15.18
C PRO A 52 13.41 6.98 -14.97
N GLY A 53 13.11 7.31 -13.72
CA GLY A 53 12.34 8.49 -13.35
C GLY A 53 10.81 8.34 -13.43
N LEU A 54 10.29 7.23 -13.97
CA LEU A 54 8.85 6.94 -14.06
C LEU A 54 8.41 5.83 -13.10
N ILE A 55 8.47 4.55 -13.52
CA ILE A 55 8.30 3.40 -12.63
C ILE A 55 9.57 2.55 -12.73
N ASP A 56 10.60 2.97 -12.00
CA ASP A 56 11.88 2.28 -11.86
C ASP A 56 12.01 1.59 -10.49
N GLU A 57 13.18 1.03 -10.20
CA GLU A 57 13.48 0.38 -8.93
C GLU A 57 13.26 1.28 -7.71
N HIS A 58 13.56 2.57 -7.80
CA HIS A 58 13.40 3.52 -6.70
C HIS A 58 11.92 3.81 -6.45
N LYS A 59 11.12 3.85 -7.52
CA LYS A 59 9.67 4.02 -7.41
C LYS A 59 8.99 2.78 -6.85
N ILE A 60 9.43 1.58 -7.23
CA ILE A 60 8.99 0.34 -6.59
C ILE A 60 9.36 0.32 -5.10
N HIS A 61 10.58 0.76 -4.75
CA HIS A 61 10.98 0.91 -3.35
C HIS A 61 10.06 1.88 -2.59
N ASP A 62 9.83 3.07 -3.14
CA ASP A 62 8.96 4.10 -2.56
C ASP A 62 7.52 3.57 -2.38
N ILE A 63 6.97 2.84 -3.35
CA ILE A 63 5.64 2.21 -3.26
C ILE A 63 5.58 1.16 -2.14
N ILE A 64 6.60 0.29 -2.03
CA ILE A 64 6.66 -0.72 -0.97
C ILE A 64 6.80 -0.06 0.40
N TYR A 65 7.62 0.99 0.51
CA TYR A 65 7.82 1.74 1.74
C TYR A 65 6.53 2.41 2.20
N ILE A 66 5.83 3.13 1.31
CA ILE A 66 4.59 3.80 1.69
C ILE A 66 3.49 2.79 2.02
N GLY A 67 3.42 1.66 1.31
CA GLY A 67 2.48 0.59 1.62
C GLY A 67 2.68 0.08 3.06
N ARG A 68 3.93 -0.12 3.48
CA ARG A 68 4.23 -0.50 4.87
C ARG A 68 3.83 0.55 5.89
N ALA A 69 4.08 1.83 5.60
CA ALA A 69 3.70 2.92 6.51
C ALA A 69 2.17 3.00 6.69
N ILE A 70 1.40 2.85 5.61
CA ILE A 70 -0.07 2.82 5.67
C ILE A 70 -0.53 1.58 6.45
N THR A 71 0.05 0.40 6.19
CA THR A 71 -0.26 -0.80 6.96
C THR A 71 0.04 -0.63 8.46
N GLN A 72 1.10 0.11 8.83
CA GLN A 72 1.39 0.41 10.24
C GLN A 72 0.35 1.32 10.88
N ILE A 73 -0.23 2.26 10.14
CA ILE A 73 -1.36 3.08 10.62
C ILE A 73 -2.60 2.21 10.86
N GLN A 74 -2.92 1.33 9.91
CA GLN A 74 -4.08 0.45 9.95
C GLN A 74 -4.01 -0.63 11.04
N ALA A 75 -2.91 -1.38 11.07
CA ALA A 75 -2.75 -2.59 11.86
C ALA A 75 -1.68 -2.51 12.97
N GLY A 76 -0.97 -1.39 13.09
CA GLY A 76 0.09 -1.20 14.07
C GLY A 76 1.45 -1.76 13.64
N SER A 77 2.41 -1.75 14.56
CA SER A 77 3.76 -2.30 14.34
C SER A 77 3.75 -3.83 14.28
N SER A 78 4.93 -4.46 14.14
CA SER A 78 5.08 -5.93 14.22
C SER A 78 4.54 -6.56 15.51
N ASN A 79 4.39 -5.77 16.58
CA ASN A 79 3.78 -6.23 17.83
C ASN A 79 2.28 -5.93 17.91
N LYS A 80 1.66 -5.49 16.80
CA LYS A 80 0.28 -4.99 16.70
C LYS A 80 -0.03 -3.91 17.74
N SER A 81 1.00 -3.17 18.15
CA SER A 81 0.85 -2.09 19.13
C SER A 81 0.07 -0.95 18.49
N GLY A 82 -1.01 -0.52 19.14
CA GLY A 82 -1.74 0.68 18.75
C GLY A 82 -0.84 1.92 18.82
N LYS A 83 -1.16 2.93 18.01
CA LYS A 83 -0.49 4.24 18.00
C LYS A 83 -1.33 5.32 18.66
N TYR A 84 -2.65 5.21 18.54
CA TYR A 84 -3.59 6.27 18.86
C TYR A 84 -4.10 6.12 20.28
N SER A 85 -3.80 7.09 21.15
CA SER A 85 -4.30 7.11 22.52
C SER A 85 -5.76 7.55 22.57
N TYR A 86 -6.62 6.73 23.17
CA TYR A 86 -8.01 7.03 23.44
C TYR A 86 -8.42 6.39 24.78
N ASN A 87 -8.99 7.16 25.70
CA ASN A 87 -9.35 6.70 27.05
C ASN A 87 -8.22 5.91 27.77
N GLY A 88 -6.97 6.40 27.64
CA GLY A 88 -5.79 5.80 28.27
C GLY A 88 -5.31 4.48 27.67
N LYS A 89 -5.87 4.05 26.53
CA LYS A 89 -5.45 2.85 25.79
C LYS A 89 -4.97 3.22 24.40
N LEU A 90 -4.03 2.45 23.87
CA LEU A 90 -3.50 2.61 22.52
C LEU A 90 -4.27 1.74 21.52
N TYR A 91 -4.64 2.32 20.39
CA TYR A 91 -5.40 1.68 19.33
C TYR A 91 -4.74 1.84 17.96
N THR A 92 -4.94 0.87 17.07
CA THR A 92 -4.68 1.01 15.62
C THR A 92 -5.91 1.61 14.93
N LEU A 93 -5.79 2.05 13.67
CA LEU A 93 -6.96 2.53 12.93
C LEU A 93 -8.05 1.44 12.81
N HIS A 94 -7.72 0.18 12.52
CA HIS A 94 -8.72 -0.90 12.50
C HIS A 94 -9.49 -1.04 13.82
N GLN A 95 -8.80 -0.92 14.96
CA GLN A 95 -9.43 -1.00 16.26
C GLN A 95 -10.31 0.23 16.53
N LEU A 96 -9.86 1.42 16.13
CA LEU A 96 -10.67 2.64 16.23
C LEU A 96 -11.92 2.56 15.34
N VAL A 97 -11.84 1.97 14.14
CA VAL A 97 -13.00 1.72 13.27
C VAL A 97 -14.00 0.77 13.91
N ALA A 98 -13.52 -0.30 14.56
CA ALA A 98 -14.39 -1.21 15.30
C ALA A 98 -15.13 -0.48 16.43
N LEU A 99 -14.43 0.37 17.19
CA LEU A 99 -15.03 1.21 18.23
C LEU A 99 -16.00 2.26 17.66
N GLU A 100 -15.72 2.84 16.49
CA GLU A 100 -16.59 3.83 15.84
C GLU A 100 -17.95 3.23 15.45
N LYS A 101 -17.98 1.94 15.07
CA LYS A 101 -19.22 1.20 14.79
C LYS A 101 -20.09 1.04 16.03
N GLU A 102 -19.47 0.89 17.21
CA GLU A 102 -20.16 0.75 18.49
C GLU A 102 -20.59 2.12 19.06
N ASN A 103 -19.79 3.18 18.86
CA ASN A 103 -19.98 4.51 19.46
C ASN A 103 -19.65 5.67 18.52
N LYS A 104 -20.46 5.85 17.46
CA LYS A 104 -20.23 6.83 16.35
C LYS A 104 -19.84 8.25 16.74
N ASN A 105 -20.30 8.76 17.88
CA ASN A 105 -20.09 10.16 18.27
C ASN A 105 -18.81 10.40 19.10
N GLN A 106 -18.26 9.37 19.74
CA GLN A 106 -17.17 9.57 20.72
C GLN A 106 -15.77 9.62 20.08
N LEU A 107 -15.64 9.25 18.80
CA LEU A 107 -14.36 9.19 18.09
C LEU A 107 -14.18 10.27 17.01
N LYS A 108 -15.12 11.22 16.89
CA LYS A 108 -15.01 12.32 15.91
C LYS A 108 -13.70 13.12 16.04
N GLY A 109 -13.20 13.27 17.27
CA GLY A 109 -11.91 13.92 17.53
C GLY A 109 -10.68 13.15 17.05
N MET A 110 -10.81 11.84 16.78
CA MET A 110 -9.70 10.99 16.31
C MET A 110 -9.48 11.10 14.81
N VAL A 111 -10.51 11.37 14.02
CA VAL A 111 -10.42 11.50 12.56
C VAL A 111 -9.28 12.44 12.12
N PRO A 112 -9.22 13.72 12.58
CA PRO A 112 -8.14 14.63 12.17
C PRO A 112 -6.75 14.16 12.63
N VAL A 113 -6.65 13.44 13.75
CA VAL A 113 -5.36 12.91 14.27
C VAL A 113 -4.82 11.83 13.34
N VAL A 114 -5.66 10.87 12.94
CA VAL A 114 -5.24 9.78 12.05
C VAL A 114 -4.99 10.30 10.63
N ILE A 115 -5.78 11.27 10.16
CA ILE A 115 -5.53 11.95 8.86
C ILE A 115 -4.17 12.62 8.86
N ALA A 116 -3.80 13.37 9.90
CA ALA A 116 -2.51 14.07 9.97
C ALA A 116 -1.33 13.08 9.88
N ASP A 117 -1.45 11.91 10.52
CA ASP A 117 -0.47 10.84 10.41
C ASP A 117 -0.37 10.24 9.01
N PHE A 118 -1.51 9.99 8.37
CA PHE A 118 -1.58 9.52 7.00
C PHE A 118 -0.91 10.51 6.04
N GLU A 119 -1.20 11.80 6.17
CA GLU A 119 -0.58 12.87 5.38
C GLU A 119 0.93 12.96 5.63
N LYS A 120 1.36 12.83 6.89
CA LYS A 120 2.78 12.85 7.27
C LYS A 120 3.54 11.75 6.53
N VAL A 121 3.00 10.53 6.45
CA VAL A 121 3.70 9.42 5.78
C VAL A 121 3.59 9.47 4.25
N THR A 122 2.47 9.94 3.71
CA THR A 122 2.23 9.93 2.25
C THR A 122 2.78 11.15 1.53
N SER A 123 2.88 12.32 2.18
CA SER A 123 3.28 13.56 1.52
C SER A 123 4.63 13.50 0.78
N PRO A 124 5.71 12.84 1.28
CA PRO A 124 6.96 12.75 0.53
C PRO A 124 6.82 11.92 -0.75
N PHE A 125 6.00 10.85 -0.70
CA PHE A 125 5.69 10.03 -1.87
C PHE A 125 4.88 10.81 -2.89
N LEU A 126 3.84 11.52 -2.45
CA LEU A 126 2.96 12.33 -3.31
C LEU A 126 3.72 13.45 -4.01
N ALA A 127 4.62 14.15 -3.30
CA ALA A 127 5.46 15.18 -3.89
C ALA A 127 6.33 14.63 -5.03
N LYS A 128 6.91 13.44 -4.86
CA LYS A 128 7.68 12.75 -5.90
C LYS A 128 6.83 12.19 -7.05
N ALA A 129 5.54 12.01 -6.86
CA ALA A 129 4.61 11.45 -7.84
C ALA A 129 3.87 12.53 -8.66
N GLN A 130 4.02 13.81 -8.31
CA GLN A 130 3.32 14.92 -8.96
C GLN A 130 3.52 14.94 -10.49
N GLY A 131 4.74 14.66 -10.97
CA GLY A 131 5.07 14.64 -12.40
C GLY A 131 4.39 13.50 -13.18
N THR A 132 3.96 12.43 -12.51
CA THR A 132 3.35 11.25 -13.15
C THR A 132 1.84 11.18 -12.94
N LYS A 133 1.22 12.22 -12.35
CA LYS A 133 -0.20 12.24 -11.97
C LYS A 133 -1.14 11.88 -13.13
N HIS A 134 -0.93 12.43 -14.31
CA HIS A 134 -1.78 12.17 -15.48
C HIS A 134 -1.78 10.69 -15.90
N PHE A 135 -0.67 9.98 -15.72
CA PHE A 135 -0.62 8.53 -15.91
C PHE A 135 -1.34 7.79 -14.78
N MET A 136 -1.12 8.22 -13.54
CA MET A 136 -1.76 7.63 -12.35
C MET A 136 -3.28 7.68 -12.43
N ILE A 137 -3.87 8.75 -12.95
CA ILE A 137 -5.33 8.86 -13.15
C ILE A 137 -5.86 7.72 -14.01
N LYS A 138 -5.21 7.42 -15.15
CA LYS A 138 -5.63 6.34 -16.06
C LYS A 138 -5.50 4.98 -15.38
N LEU A 139 -4.42 4.77 -14.63
CA LEU A 139 -4.15 3.51 -13.93
C LEU A 139 -5.13 3.29 -12.77
N ILE A 140 -5.44 4.33 -12.00
CA ILE A 140 -6.43 4.28 -10.91
C ILE A 140 -7.82 4.03 -11.49
N ALA A 141 -8.22 4.72 -12.56
CA ALA A 141 -9.50 4.50 -13.21
C ALA A 141 -9.65 3.05 -13.73
N GLU A 142 -8.61 2.52 -14.39
CA GLU A 142 -8.58 1.12 -14.82
C GLU A 142 -8.68 0.16 -13.62
N TRP A 143 -7.91 0.42 -12.56
CA TRP A 143 -7.93 -0.39 -11.34
C TRP A 143 -9.32 -0.40 -10.69
N CYS A 144 -9.92 0.77 -10.47
CA CYS A 144 -11.25 0.92 -9.89
C CYS A 144 -12.31 0.19 -10.71
N SER A 145 -12.23 0.26 -12.04
CA SER A 145 -13.13 -0.48 -12.94
C SER A 145 -12.99 -2.00 -12.76
N LYS A 146 -11.75 -2.52 -12.82
CA LYS A 146 -11.48 -3.96 -12.72
C LYS A 146 -11.72 -4.55 -11.33
N ALA A 147 -11.49 -3.76 -10.28
CA ALA A 147 -11.71 -4.16 -8.89
C ALA A 147 -13.18 -4.06 -8.45
N GLY A 148 -14.07 -3.52 -9.29
CA GLY A 148 -15.47 -3.25 -8.93
C GLY A 148 -15.61 -2.13 -7.89
N ARG A 149 -14.71 -1.14 -7.92
CA ARG A 149 -14.55 -0.04 -6.96
C ARG A 149 -14.76 1.33 -7.65
N SER A 150 -15.77 1.45 -8.49
CA SER A 150 -16.05 2.68 -9.27
C SER A 150 -16.41 3.90 -8.41
N THR A 151 -16.84 3.68 -7.17
CA THR A 151 -17.17 4.75 -6.20
C THR A 151 -16.05 4.97 -5.18
N SER A 152 -14.85 4.45 -5.42
CA SER A 152 -13.73 4.60 -4.50
C SER A 152 -13.35 6.08 -4.34
N GLY A 153 -13.12 6.51 -3.10
CA GLY A 153 -12.55 7.83 -2.83
C GLY A 153 -11.18 8.04 -3.48
N LEU A 154 -10.45 6.96 -3.79
CA LEU A 154 -9.19 7.00 -4.53
C LEU A 154 -9.40 7.53 -5.97
N LEU A 155 -10.51 7.18 -6.62
CA LEU A 155 -10.82 7.65 -7.97
C LEU A 155 -11.19 9.13 -7.97
N GLU A 156 -12.04 9.54 -7.02
CA GLU A 156 -12.38 10.97 -6.85
C GLU A 156 -11.11 11.79 -6.60
N TRP A 157 -10.25 11.32 -5.69
CA TRP A 157 -8.98 11.96 -5.37
C TRP A 157 -8.05 12.09 -6.58
N ALA A 158 -7.98 11.06 -7.44
CA ALA A 158 -7.15 11.08 -8.64
C ALA A 158 -7.57 12.16 -9.65
N HIS A 159 -8.87 12.38 -9.82
CA HIS A 159 -9.42 13.31 -10.82
C HIS A 159 -9.27 14.80 -10.48
N LEU A 160 -8.78 15.13 -9.28
CA LEU A 160 -8.66 16.52 -8.83
C LEU A 160 -7.51 17.23 -9.52
N ASN A 161 -7.63 18.55 -9.63
CA ASN A 161 -6.52 19.40 -10.07
C ASN A 161 -5.42 19.42 -9.01
N SER A 162 -4.16 19.55 -9.46
CA SER A 162 -3.02 19.68 -8.56
C SER A 162 -3.17 20.90 -7.65
N GLY A 163 -3.01 20.71 -6.35
CA GLY A 163 -3.19 21.73 -5.32
C GLY A 163 -4.58 21.75 -4.66
N SER A 164 -5.51 20.86 -5.06
CA SER A 164 -6.84 20.73 -4.42
C SER A 164 -7.09 19.37 -3.76
N GLU A 165 -6.11 18.46 -3.87
CA GLU A 165 -6.22 17.08 -3.39
C GLU A 165 -6.42 17.04 -1.88
N LYS A 166 -5.75 17.92 -1.14
CA LYS A 166 -5.81 17.95 0.32
C LYS A 166 -7.20 18.37 0.79
N GLU A 167 -7.74 19.44 0.24
CA GLU A 167 -9.05 19.98 0.63
C GLU A 167 -10.16 18.96 0.35
N VAL A 168 -10.11 18.31 -0.82
CA VAL A 168 -11.10 17.28 -1.15
C VAL A 168 -10.91 16.03 -0.33
N PHE A 169 -9.68 15.61 -0.05
CA PHE A 169 -9.42 14.49 0.84
C PHE A 169 -10.03 14.73 2.24
N HIS A 170 -9.80 15.89 2.84
CA HIS A 170 -10.43 16.27 4.11
C HIS A 170 -11.96 16.40 3.99
N ARG A 171 -12.46 16.74 2.81
CA ARG A 171 -13.89 16.79 2.55
C ARG A 171 -14.51 15.40 2.43
N SER A 172 -13.84 14.44 1.81
CA SER A 172 -14.37 13.09 1.57
C SER A 172 -14.22 12.18 2.78
N ILE A 173 -13.16 12.34 3.57
CA ILE A 173 -12.88 11.50 4.74
C ILE A 173 -13.54 12.13 5.98
N LYS A 174 -14.70 11.61 6.40
CA LYS A 174 -15.48 12.12 7.55
C LYS A 174 -15.45 11.22 8.76
N THR A 175 -15.16 9.95 8.56
CA THR A 175 -15.14 8.91 9.59
C THR A 175 -13.82 8.14 9.54
N LEU A 176 -13.51 7.42 10.61
CA LEU A 176 -12.37 6.51 10.61
C LEU A 176 -12.56 5.40 9.58
N GLN A 177 -13.79 4.93 9.39
CA GLN A 177 -14.12 3.94 8.35
C GLN A 177 -13.86 4.46 6.94
N ASP A 178 -14.10 5.75 6.65
CA ASP A 178 -13.78 6.33 5.33
C ASP A 178 -12.28 6.30 5.09
N LEU A 179 -11.48 6.69 6.09
CA LEU A 179 -10.02 6.69 6.00
C LEU A 179 -9.47 5.27 5.81
N ASP A 180 -9.99 4.31 6.56
CA ASP A 180 -9.60 2.91 6.47
C ASP A 180 -9.90 2.32 5.08
N THR A 181 -11.09 2.60 4.55
CA THR A 181 -11.48 2.18 3.20
C THR A 181 -10.57 2.81 2.14
N PHE A 182 -10.23 4.08 2.29
CA PHE A 182 -9.30 4.76 1.39
C PHE A 182 -7.90 4.15 1.45
N CYS A 183 -7.40 3.84 2.65
CA CYS A 183 -6.11 3.17 2.84
C CYS A 183 -6.10 1.79 2.16
N ASP A 184 -7.15 0.99 2.33
CA ASP A 184 -7.29 -0.32 1.69
C ASP A 184 -7.28 -0.22 0.16
N ASP A 185 -8.09 0.69 -0.40
CA ASP A 185 -8.14 0.88 -1.85
C ASP A 185 -6.76 1.33 -2.38
N LEU A 186 -6.09 2.26 -1.70
CA LEU A 186 -4.74 2.71 -2.05
C LEU A 186 -3.71 1.58 -1.97
N LEU A 187 -3.71 0.77 -0.91
CA LEU A 187 -2.80 -0.35 -0.75
C LEU A 187 -2.98 -1.41 -1.83
N HIS A 188 -4.23 -1.78 -2.12
CA HIS A 188 -4.54 -2.74 -3.17
C HIS A 188 -4.12 -2.22 -4.54
N PHE A 189 -4.42 -0.95 -4.85
CA PHE A 189 -3.96 -0.31 -6.07
C PHE A 189 -2.43 -0.33 -6.20
N LEU A 190 -1.70 0.09 -5.16
CA LEU A 190 -0.23 0.11 -5.15
C LEU A 190 0.37 -1.29 -5.33
N LYS A 191 -0.23 -2.31 -4.68
CA LYS A 191 0.16 -3.72 -4.85
C LYS A 191 -0.02 -4.18 -6.29
N ASP A 192 -1.18 -3.90 -6.88
CA ASP A 192 -1.48 -4.27 -8.26
C ASP A 192 -0.63 -3.51 -9.27
N LEU A 193 -0.31 -2.25 -9.00
CA LEU A 193 0.61 -1.46 -9.80
C LEU A 193 2.00 -2.11 -9.85
N VAL A 194 2.57 -2.45 -8.69
CA VAL A 194 3.88 -3.14 -8.61
C VAL A 194 3.84 -4.47 -9.36
N ARG A 195 2.76 -5.25 -9.18
CA ARG A 195 2.62 -6.55 -9.87
C ARG A 195 2.48 -6.40 -11.39
N SER A 196 1.92 -5.29 -11.84
CA SER A 196 1.73 -5.01 -13.26
C SER A 196 2.99 -4.41 -13.92
N CYS A 197 4.04 -4.10 -13.14
CA CYS A 197 5.31 -3.55 -13.61
C CYS A 197 6.48 -4.54 -13.40
N PRO A 198 6.52 -5.65 -14.15
CA PRO A 198 7.52 -6.70 -13.96
C PRO A 198 8.96 -6.21 -14.19
N LYS A 199 9.22 -5.33 -15.17
CA LYS A 199 10.59 -4.85 -15.45
C LYS A 199 11.13 -4.01 -14.30
N ALA A 200 10.32 -3.10 -13.78
CA ALA A 200 10.65 -2.28 -12.63
C ALA A 200 10.88 -3.15 -11.39
N ARG A 201 10.04 -4.16 -11.21
CA ARG A 201 10.17 -5.11 -10.08
C ARG A 201 11.46 -5.92 -10.16
N ASP A 202 11.82 -6.44 -11.32
CA ASP A 202 13.06 -7.18 -11.53
C ASP A 202 14.31 -6.32 -11.26
N ARG A 203 14.25 -5.02 -11.62
CA ARG A 203 15.32 -4.06 -11.28
C ARG A 203 15.38 -3.81 -9.78
N TYR A 204 14.24 -3.62 -9.13
CA TYR A 204 14.17 -3.46 -7.69
C TYR A 204 14.76 -4.67 -6.94
N ASP A 205 14.41 -5.89 -7.36
CA ASP A 205 14.91 -7.10 -6.71
C ASP A 205 16.44 -7.23 -6.85
N ARG A 206 17.00 -6.85 -8.00
CA ARG A 206 18.46 -6.77 -8.21
C ARG A 206 19.11 -5.66 -7.38
N TRP A 207 18.54 -4.45 -7.41
CA TRP A 207 19.01 -3.29 -6.65
C TRP A 207 19.03 -3.61 -5.15
N ARG A 208 17.96 -4.20 -4.62
CA ARG A 208 17.84 -4.62 -3.23
C ARG A 208 18.87 -5.68 -2.84
N ALA A 209 19.12 -6.66 -3.71
CA ALA A 209 20.11 -7.71 -3.46
C ALA A 209 21.53 -7.14 -3.32
N GLN A 210 21.86 -6.09 -4.08
CA GLN A 210 23.16 -5.41 -4.02
C GLN A 210 23.30 -4.53 -2.78
N HIS A 211 22.22 -3.88 -2.34
CA HIS A 211 22.31 -2.85 -1.31
C HIS A 211 22.13 -3.36 0.11
N LYS A 212 21.75 -4.63 0.34
CA LYS A 212 21.58 -5.30 1.65
C LYS A 212 20.95 -4.45 2.77
N SER A 213 20.28 -3.34 2.44
CA SER A 213 19.72 -2.46 3.43
C SER A 213 18.45 -3.13 3.92
N PRO A 214 18.28 -3.29 5.25
CA PRO A 214 16.94 -3.40 5.80
C PRO A 214 16.14 -2.28 5.16
N ILE A 215 14.97 -2.57 4.61
CA ILE A 215 14.03 -1.49 4.30
C ILE A 215 13.82 -0.78 5.62
N GLU A 216 14.43 0.39 5.78
CA GLU A 216 14.37 1.15 7.02
C GLU A 216 12.89 1.30 7.33
N GLN A 217 12.50 0.84 8.53
CA GLN A 217 11.11 0.98 8.91
C GLN A 217 10.77 2.46 8.88
N PRO A 218 9.61 2.85 8.34
CA PRO A 218 9.17 4.22 8.41
C PRO A 218 9.29 4.69 9.86
N GLN A 219 10.18 5.66 10.10
CA GLN A 219 10.32 6.24 11.43
C GLN A 219 9.10 7.14 11.67
N LEU A 220 8.03 6.51 12.14
CA LEU A 220 6.89 7.19 12.71
C LEU A 220 7.31 7.74 14.08
N GLN A 221 7.98 8.90 14.06
CA GLN A 221 8.16 9.73 15.26
C GLN A 221 6.81 10.25 15.73
#